data_AF-X1LTL8-F1
#
_entry.id   AF-X1LTL8-F1
#
_cell.length_a   1.000
_cell.length_b   1.000
_cell.length_c   1.000
_cell.angle_alpha   90.00
_cell.angle_beta   90.00
_cell.angle_gamma   90.00
#
_symmetry.space_group_name_H-M   'P 1'
#
loop_
_entity.id
_entity.type
_entity.pdbx_description
1 polymer ?
#
loop_
_entity_poly.entity_id
_entity_poly.type
_entity_poly.pdbx_seq_one_letter_code
_entity_poly.pdbx_strand_id
1 'polypeptide(L)' 'MNYWLVVGKPENWDTAFNYGNIWGLKETQRHLWENLNENDKLLFYATIPVV' A
#
# COMPACT_ATOMS: atom_id res chain seq x y z
N MET A 1 11.61 -8.26 10.33
CA MET A 1 11.16 -6.87 10.20
C MET A 1 11.63 -6.36 8.86
N ASN A 2 10.72 -6.39 7.88
CA ASN A 2 10.95 -6.01 6.50
C ASN A 2 10.38 -4.61 6.22
N TYR A 3 10.79 -4.03 5.10
CA TYR A 3 10.29 -2.76 4.61
C TYR A 3 9.61 -2.97 3.26
N TRP A 4 8.39 -2.44 3.13
CA TRP A 4 7.59 -2.56 1.93
C TRP A 4 7.27 -1.18 1.38
N LEU A 5 7.54 -0.98 0.09
CA LEU A 5 7.12 0.22 -0.62
C LEU A 5 5.72 -0.02 -1.19
N VAL A 6 4.74 0.74 -0.72
CA VAL A 6 3.38 0.70 -1.21
C VAL A 6 3.17 1.91 -2.11
N VAL A 7 2.81 1.66 -3.37
CA VAL A 7 2.77 2.66 -4.43
C VAL A 7 1.34 2.84 -4.91
N GLY A 8 0.87 4.08 -4.94
CA GLY A 8 -0.53 4.38 -5.24
C GLY A 8 -0.77 5.86 -5.46
N LYS A 9 -1.91 6.18 -6.07
CA LYS A 9 -2.31 7.58 -6.28
C LYS A 9 -2.73 8.23 -4.95
N PRO A 10 -2.61 9.57 -4.82
CA PRO A 10 -3.05 10.28 -3.63
C PRO A 10 -4.47 9.92 -3.17
N GLU A 11 -5.43 9.80 -4.09
CA GLU A 11 -6.85 9.55 -3.75
C GLU A 11 -7.05 8.16 -3.13
N ASN A 12 -6.22 7.19 -3.50
CA ASN A 12 -6.24 5.85 -2.90
C ASN A 12 -5.71 5.89 -1.47
N TRP A 13 -4.74 6.75 -1.17
CA TRP A 13 -4.21 6.92 0.17
C TRP A 13 -5.19 7.65 1.09
N ASP A 14 -5.86 8.68 0.58
CA ASP A 14 -6.94 9.33 1.32
C ASP A 14 -8.02 8.33 1.71
N THR A 15 -8.44 7.48 0.76
CA THR A 15 -9.39 6.41 1.05
C THR A 15 -8.81 5.42 2.07
N ALA A 16 -7.55 5.00 1.90
CA ALA A 16 -6.94 4.02 2.80
C ALA A 16 -6.94 4.47 4.26
N PHE A 17 -6.51 5.72 4.51
CA PHE A 17 -6.39 6.26 5.85
C PHE A 17 -7.75 6.64 6.45
N ASN A 18 -8.70 7.12 5.65
CA ASN A 18 -10.04 7.50 6.15
C ASN A 18 -10.92 6.30 6.51
N TYR A 19 -10.73 5.15 5.88
CA TYR A 19 -11.57 3.96 6.06
C TYR A 19 -10.92 2.87 6.92
N GLY A 20 -10.05 3.26 7.86
CA GLY A 20 -9.50 2.33 8.86
C GLY A 20 -8.21 1.63 8.43
N ASN A 21 -7.36 2.31 7.67
CA ASN A 21 -6.05 1.81 7.20
C ASN A 21 -6.19 0.57 6.31
N ILE A 22 -7.12 0.60 5.37
CA ILE A 22 -7.34 -0.48 4.41
C ILE A 22 -6.66 -0.15 3.09
N TRP A 23 -6.16 -1.14 2.36
CA TRP A 23 -5.75 -0.94 0.97
C TRP A 23 -6.05 -2.18 0.14
N GLY A 24 -6.43 -1.92 -1.11
CA GLY A 24 -6.71 -2.96 -2.09
C GLY A 24 -5.44 -3.42 -2.79
N LEU A 25 -5.41 -4.70 -3.14
CA LEU A 25 -4.35 -5.33 -3.91
C LEU A 25 -4.97 -6.01 -5.14
N LYS A 26 -4.25 -6.05 -6.26
CA LYS A 26 -4.65 -6.89 -7.39
C LYS A 26 -4.40 -8.36 -7.07
N GLU A 27 -5.25 -9.24 -7.57
CA GLU A 27 -5.12 -10.70 -7.39
C GLU A 27 -3.74 -11.23 -7.80
N THR A 28 -3.16 -10.68 -8.88
CA THR A 28 -1.81 -11.04 -9.36
C THR A 28 -0.70 -10.76 -8.33
N GLN A 29 -0.95 -9.90 -7.36
CA GLN A 29 0.00 -9.52 -6.32
C GLN A 29 -0.28 -10.22 -4.99
N ARG A 30 -1.27 -11.13 -4.90
CA ARG A 30 -1.68 -11.82 -3.66
C ARG A 30 -0.49 -12.41 -2.90
N HIS A 31 0.45 -13.01 -3.61
CA HIS A 31 1.68 -13.56 -3.01
C HIS A 31 2.50 -12.53 -2.22
N LEU A 32 2.49 -11.24 -2.58
CA LEU A 32 3.15 -10.18 -1.80
C LEU A 32 2.41 -9.90 -0.50
N TRP A 33 1.08 -9.93 -0.54
CA TRP A 33 0.25 -9.74 0.64
C TRP A 33 0.40 -10.88 1.65
N GLU A 34 0.43 -12.13 1.17
CA GLU A 34 0.66 -13.31 2.00
C GLU A 34 2.04 -13.33 2.68
N ASN A 35 3.00 -12.55 2.17
CA ASN A 35 4.34 -12.42 2.76
C ASN A 35 4.46 -11.26 3.76
N LEU A 36 3.42 -10.43 3.93
CA LEU A 36 3.41 -9.38 4.95
C LEU A 36 3.29 -10.00 6.34
N ASN A 37 4.12 -9.54 7.26
CA ASN A 37 4.09 -9.98 8.64
C ASN A 37 3.81 -8.82 9.60
N GLU A 38 3.27 -9.13 10.77
CA GLU A 38 3.17 -8.15 11.85
C GLU A 38 4.54 -7.54 12.15
N ASN A 39 4.56 -6.24 12.44
CA ASN A 39 5.76 -5.42 12.69
C ASN A 39 6.59 -5.04 11.45
N ASP A 40 6.22 -5.48 10.24
CA ASP A 40 6.79 -4.91 9.03
C ASP A 40 6.46 -3.42 8.89
N LYS A 41 7.33 -2.68 8.21
CA LYS A 41 7.19 -1.25 7.99
C LYS A 41 6.73 -0.97 6.58
N LEU A 42 5.66 -0.18 6.45
CA LEU A 42 5.12 0.25 5.17
C LEU A 42 5.55 1.68 4.88
N LEU A 43 6.11 1.89 3.69
CA LEU A 43 6.47 3.19 3.15
C LEU A 43 5.46 3.54 2.05
N PHE A 44 4.63 4.54 2.30
CA PHE A 44 3.59 4.96 1.35
C PHE A 44 4.16 6.00 0.36
N TYR A 45 4.14 5.67 -0.92
CA TYR A 45 4.58 6.56 -1.99
C TYR A 45 3.38 6.97 -2.86
N ALA A 46 3.06 8.26 -2.80
CA ALA A 46 2.02 8.88 -3.61
C ALA A 46 2.57 9.18 -5.02
N THR A 47 2.09 8.45 -6.02
CA THR A 47 2.45 8.70 -7.42
C THR A 47 1.70 9.94 -7.90
N ILE A 48 2.42 11.04 -8.09
CA ILE A 48 1.88 12.19 -8.82
C ILE A 48 2.04 11.87 -10.32
N PRO A 49 1.00 12.08 -11.15
CA PRO A 49 1.20 12.00 -12.59
C PRO A 49 2.25 13.04 -13.00
N VAL A 50 3.29 12.60 -13.72
CA VAL A 50 4.17 13.54 -14.42
C VAL A 50 3.34 14.11 -15.56
N VAL A 51 2.98 15.39 -15.44
CA VAL A 51 2.21 16.13 -16.44
C VAL A 51 3.13 16.65 -17.52
#